data_AF-A0A920GLZ6-F1
#
_entry.id   AF-A0A920GLZ6-F1
#
_cell.length_a   1.000
_cell.length_b   1.000
_cell.length_c   1.000
_cell.angle_alpha   90.00
_cell.angle_beta   90.00
_cell.angle_gamma   90.00
#
_symmetry.space_group_name_H-M   'P 1'
#
loop_
_entity.id
_entity.type
_entity.pdbx_description
1 polymer ?
#
loop_
_entity_poly.entity_id
_entity_poly.type
_entity_poly.pdbx_seq_one_letter_code
_entity_poly.pdbx_strand_id
1 'polypeptide(L)'
;MRPHPSLSSLLIFAILSACGGGGGGSTDTSVTVPPSSPPAFESPHPDIWETASASEAGFDEDALDSAFEYAVTDGFYTQAAVLIKDGKLVRERYRGITDAEAAGLAAISSLPEGQNAGYWQDLYGDRDAASAVTSWSTAKSFTSVLIGMAIEQGAIQSASQSASDFIDEWKQMTEQSITIQQLDMRSGAREVLEF
;
A
#
# COMPACT_ATOMS: atom_id res chain seq x y z
N MET A 1 56.31 -48.87 26.74
CA MET A 1 57.62 -48.66 26.08
C MET A 1 57.53 -47.41 25.20
N ARG A 2 58.27 -46.35 25.54
CA ARG A 2 58.82 -45.37 24.58
C ARG A 2 59.87 -46.10 23.69
N PRO A 3 60.22 -45.71 22.44
CA PRO A 3 60.66 -44.36 22.02
C PRO A 3 60.37 -43.88 20.55
N HIS A 4 60.55 -42.56 20.31
CA HIS A 4 61.14 -41.73 19.20
C HIS A 4 61.25 -42.21 17.70
N PRO A 5 61.69 -41.37 16.72
CA PRO A 5 61.27 -40.01 16.28
C PRO A 5 61.27 -39.77 14.71
N SER A 6 60.93 -38.53 14.30
CA SER A 6 61.37 -37.75 13.11
C SER A 6 60.78 -37.97 11.70
N LEU A 7 60.47 -36.84 11.04
CA LEU A 7 60.78 -36.37 9.66
C LEU A 7 59.62 -35.47 9.16
N SER A 8 59.78 -34.15 9.17
CA SER A 8 60.29 -33.32 8.05
C SER A 8 59.28 -33.16 6.89
N SER A 9 58.66 -31.98 6.77
CA SER A 9 58.39 -31.36 5.46
C SER A 9 57.99 -29.89 5.61
N LEU A 10 58.77 -29.02 4.98
CA LEU A 10 58.51 -27.60 4.71
C LEU A 10 57.80 -27.46 3.34
N LEU A 11 56.88 -26.49 3.18
CA LEU A 11 56.56 -25.79 1.92
C LEU A 11 55.72 -24.54 2.31
N ILE A 12 56.17 -23.28 2.29
CA ILE A 12 56.57 -22.34 1.21
C ILE A 12 55.44 -21.99 0.21
N PHE A 13 54.84 -20.81 0.45
CA PHE A 13 54.59 -19.62 -0.40
C PHE A 13 54.28 -19.71 -1.92
N ALA A 14 53.43 -18.75 -2.34
CA ALA A 14 53.38 -17.98 -3.61
C ALA A 14 52.49 -18.47 -4.78
N ILE A 15 51.40 -17.75 -5.11
CA ILE A 15 51.17 -16.80 -6.26
C ILE A 15 51.34 -17.39 -7.69
N LEU A 16 50.34 -17.10 -8.55
CA LEU A 16 50.37 -16.85 -10.02
C LEU A 16 49.29 -17.69 -10.76
N SER A 17 48.22 -17.06 -11.23
CA SER A 17 48.04 -16.55 -12.61
C SER A 17 47.74 -17.64 -13.63
N ALA A 18 46.48 -17.69 -14.09
CA ALA A 18 46.16 -18.17 -15.43
C ALA A 18 45.34 -17.09 -16.14
N CYS A 19 46.05 -16.35 -17.00
CA CYS A 19 45.49 -15.53 -18.06
C CYS A 19 45.02 -16.49 -19.17
N GLY A 20 43.74 -16.40 -19.54
CA GLY A 20 43.19 -17.02 -20.75
C GLY A 20 42.66 -15.91 -21.64
N GLY A 21 43.47 -15.46 -22.60
CA GLY A 21 43.07 -14.50 -23.62
C GLY A 21 42.41 -15.19 -24.81
N GLY A 22 41.41 -14.52 -25.40
CA GLY A 22 40.79 -14.89 -26.66
C GLY A 22 39.87 -13.78 -27.12
N GLY A 23 40.37 -12.92 -28.02
CA GLY A 23 39.63 -11.77 -28.56
C GLY A 23 38.56 -12.19 -29.57
N GLY A 24 37.44 -11.47 -29.53
CA GLY A 24 36.40 -11.47 -30.55
C GLY A 24 35.64 -10.15 -30.44
N GLY A 25 35.83 -9.28 -31.43
CA GLY A 25 35.18 -7.97 -31.46
C GLY A 25 33.68 -8.10 -31.62
N SER A 26 32.96 -7.59 -30.62
CA SER A 26 31.62 -7.04 -30.79
C SER A 26 31.68 -5.64 -30.22
N THR A 27 31.51 -4.63 -31.06
CA THR A 27 31.21 -3.26 -30.62
C THR A 27 29.84 -3.28 -29.98
N ASP A 28 29.78 -3.71 -28.72
CA ASP A 28 28.60 -3.54 -27.91
C ASP A 28 28.58 -2.07 -27.50
N THR A 29 27.75 -1.30 -28.21
CA THR A 29 27.44 0.07 -27.80
C THR A 29 26.59 -0.06 -26.55
N SER A 30 27.26 -0.19 -25.40
CA SER A 30 26.63 -0.02 -24.11
C SER A 30 26.15 1.42 -24.06
N VAL A 31 24.88 1.62 -24.43
CA VAL A 31 24.15 2.83 -24.10
C VAL A 31 24.03 2.81 -22.58
N THR A 32 25.00 3.45 -21.92
CA THR A 32 24.90 3.78 -20.51
C THR A 32 23.78 4.81 -20.39
N VAL A 33 22.54 4.34 -20.24
CA VAL A 33 21.43 5.20 -19.81
C VAL A 33 21.78 5.60 -18.38
N PRO A 34 22.08 6.89 -18.10
CA PRO A 34 22.23 7.30 -16.72
C PRO A 34 20.91 6.98 -16.00
N PRO A 35 20.92 6.44 -14.77
CA PRO A 35 19.71 6.42 -13.97
C PRO A 35 19.40 7.89 -13.65
N SER A 36 18.65 8.56 -14.52
CA SER A 36 17.94 9.77 -14.11
C SER A 36 16.86 9.27 -13.16
N SER A 37 17.17 9.22 -11.87
CA SER A 37 16.15 9.18 -10.84
C SER A 37 15.10 10.21 -11.22
N PRO A 38 13.81 9.83 -11.33
CA PRO A 38 12.74 10.80 -11.51
C PRO A 38 12.93 11.90 -10.46
N PRO A 39 12.72 13.19 -10.82
CA PRO A 39 12.79 14.25 -9.83
C PRO A 39 11.92 13.84 -8.63
N ALA A 40 12.51 13.87 -7.44
CA ALA A 40 11.78 13.58 -6.22
C ALA A 40 10.56 14.52 -6.20
N PHE A 41 9.36 13.93 -6.23
CA PHE A 41 8.14 14.69 -6.11
C PHE A 41 8.10 15.25 -4.68
N GLU A 42 8.39 16.54 -4.55
CA GLU A 42 8.08 17.28 -3.33
C GLU A 42 6.60 17.63 -3.36
N SER A 43 5.84 17.03 -2.45
CA SER A 43 4.44 17.37 -2.27
C SER A 43 4.33 18.86 -1.95
N PRO A 44 3.47 19.63 -2.65
CA PRO A 44 3.21 21.03 -2.28
C PRO A 44 2.42 21.14 -0.97
N HIS A 45 1.97 20.02 -0.41
CA HIS A 45 1.23 19.96 0.85
C HIS A 45 2.16 19.58 2.01
N PRO A 46 2.02 20.24 3.17
CA PRO A 46 2.82 19.92 4.35
C PRO A 46 2.53 18.50 4.86
N ASP A 47 3.55 17.85 5.43
CA ASP A 47 3.41 16.52 6.05
C ASP A 47 2.47 16.53 7.27
N ILE A 48 2.27 17.72 7.86
CA ILE A 48 1.37 17.96 8.98
C ILE A 48 0.28 18.92 8.50
N TRP A 49 -0.98 18.52 8.69
CA TRP A 49 -2.12 19.36 8.36
C TRP A 49 -2.13 20.63 9.21
N GLU A 50 -2.35 21.77 8.56
CA GLU A 50 -2.78 22.97 9.29
C GLU A 50 -4.15 22.71 9.92
N THR A 51 -4.34 23.19 11.15
CA THR A 51 -5.60 23.03 11.89
C THR A 51 -6.39 24.34 11.95
N ALA A 52 -7.70 24.22 12.13
CA ALA A 52 -8.60 25.32 12.43
C ALA A 52 -9.63 24.88 13.47
N SER A 53 -10.14 25.80 14.29
CA SER A 53 -11.29 25.48 15.15
C SER A 53 -12.55 25.24 14.31
N ALA A 54 -13.55 24.60 14.92
CA ALA A 54 -14.86 24.44 14.32
C ALA A 54 -15.50 25.80 13.97
N SER A 55 -15.44 26.76 14.91
CA SER A 55 -15.95 28.12 14.72
C SER A 55 -15.23 28.89 13.60
N GLU A 56 -13.90 28.80 13.50
CA GLU A 56 -13.13 29.41 12.42
C GLU A 56 -13.49 28.83 11.05
N ALA A 57 -13.78 27.53 11.01
CA ALA A 57 -14.26 26.84 9.83
C ALA A 57 -15.77 27.07 9.56
N GLY A 58 -16.45 27.90 10.36
CA GLY A 58 -17.86 28.25 10.17
C GLY A 58 -18.84 27.16 10.58
N PHE A 59 -18.45 26.25 11.47
CA PHE A 59 -19.32 25.26 12.08
C PHE A 59 -19.76 25.72 13.47
N ASP A 60 -20.96 25.30 13.86
CA ASP A 60 -21.42 25.36 15.24
C ASP A 60 -20.68 24.28 16.05
N GLU A 61 -19.99 24.67 17.12
CA GLU A 61 -19.08 23.78 17.85
C GLU A 61 -19.85 22.64 18.53
N ASP A 62 -20.95 22.96 19.22
CA ASP A 62 -21.76 22.00 19.97
C ASP A 62 -22.44 20.98 19.04
N ALA A 63 -23.00 21.45 17.93
CA ALA A 63 -23.61 20.59 16.93
C ALA A 63 -22.57 19.68 16.27
N LEU A 64 -21.37 20.20 15.98
CA LEU A 64 -20.29 19.40 15.43
C LEU A 64 -19.78 18.38 16.45
N ASP A 65 -19.72 18.71 17.74
CA ASP A 65 -19.28 17.78 18.77
C ASP A 65 -20.30 16.64 18.90
N SER A 66 -21.58 16.99 18.96
CA SER A 66 -22.67 16.01 18.95
C SER A 66 -22.63 15.07 17.74
N ALA A 67 -22.30 15.59 16.55
CA ALA A 67 -22.19 14.78 15.34
C ALA A 67 -21.01 13.79 15.39
N PHE A 68 -19.87 14.23 15.92
CA PHE A 68 -18.68 13.36 16.06
C PHE A 68 -18.88 12.31 17.15
N GLU A 69 -19.49 12.66 18.28
CA GLU A 69 -19.88 11.68 19.32
C GLU A 69 -20.85 10.64 18.75
N TYR A 70 -21.84 11.09 17.97
CA TYR A 70 -22.74 10.17 17.28
C TYR A 70 -21.97 9.23 16.33
N ALA A 71 -21.06 9.76 15.51
CA ALA A 71 -20.31 8.98 14.52
C ALA A 71 -19.52 7.83 15.16
N VAL A 72 -19.03 7.99 16.39
CA VAL A 72 -18.25 6.98 17.12
C VAL A 72 -19.05 6.26 18.20
N THR A 73 -20.39 6.31 18.14
CA THR A 73 -21.26 5.60 19.09
C THR A 73 -20.95 4.10 19.11
N ASP A 74 -20.95 3.52 20.32
CA ASP A 74 -20.79 2.07 20.51
C ASP A 74 -21.78 1.27 19.65
N GLY A 75 -21.26 0.24 18.99
CA GLY A 75 -22.01 -0.61 18.07
C GLY A 75 -21.99 -0.13 16.62
N PHE A 76 -21.52 1.09 16.33
CA PHE A 76 -21.27 1.51 14.94
C PHE A 76 -19.93 1.00 14.40
N TYR A 77 -19.02 0.57 15.28
CA TYR A 77 -17.67 0.12 14.92
C TYR A 77 -16.85 1.15 14.11
N THR A 78 -17.25 2.42 14.13
CA THR A 78 -16.48 3.52 13.53
C THR A 78 -15.16 3.67 14.28
N GLN A 79 -14.06 3.56 13.54
CA GLN A 79 -12.70 3.66 14.10
C GLN A 79 -12.10 5.07 13.97
N ALA A 80 -12.54 5.83 12.97
CA ALA A 80 -12.06 7.18 12.70
C ALA A 80 -13.16 8.02 12.02
N ALA A 81 -13.25 9.28 12.42
CA ALA A 81 -14.01 10.31 11.72
C ALA A 81 -13.09 11.53 11.56
N VAL A 82 -13.05 12.11 10.36
CA VAL A 82 -12.17 13.24 10.04
C VAL A 82 -12.96 14.27 9.21
N LEU A 83 -12.85 15.54 9.59
CA LEU A 83 -13.41 16.67 8.88
C LEU A 83 -12.29 17.62 8.47
N ILE A 84 -12.17 17.80 7.15
CA ILE A 84 -11.26 18.75 6.52
C ILE A 84 -12.10 19.78 5.78
N LYS A 85 -11.78 21.06 5.96
CA LYS A 85 -12.42 22.17 5.23
C LYS A 85 -11.38 23.20 4.86
N ASP A 86 -11.45 23.67 3.61
CA ASP A 86 -10.55 24.71 3.06
C ASP A 86 -9.06 24.37 3.26
N GLY A 87 -8.71 23.09 3.10
CA GLY A 87 -7.34 22.58 3.25
C GLY A 87 -6.88 22.41 4.70
N LYS A 88 -7.74 22.67 5.69
CA LYS A 88 -7.42 22.58 7.12
C LYS A 88 -8.15 21.44 7.80
N LEU A 89 -7.48 20.79 8.72
CA LEU A 89 -8.07 19.81 9.62
C LEU A 89 -8.89 20.55 10.69
N VAL A 90 -10.21 20.35 10.68
CA VAL A 90 -11.14 21.02 11.59
C VAL A 90 -11.43 20.15 12.80
N ARG A 91 -11.63 18.84 12.58
CA ARG A 91 -11.90 17.88 13.65
C ARG A 91 -11.52 16.48 13.23
N GLU A 92 -10.99 15.71 14.17
CA GLU A 92 -10.79 14.28 14.05
C GLU A 92 -11.17 13.59 15.36
N ARG A 93 -11.67 12.36 15.25
CA ARG A 93 -11.89 11.45 16.36
C ARG A 93 -11.47 10.07 15.95
N TYR A 94 -10.82 9.39 16.88
CA TYR A 94 -10.42 8.00 16.76
C TYR A 94 -11.02 7.26 17.95
N ARG A 95 -11.53 6.07 17.70
CA ARG A 95 -12.13 5.23 18.73
C ARG A 95 -11.77 3.78 18.47
N GLY A 96 -11.22 3.14 19.50
CA GLY A 96 -11.04 1.70 19.48
C GLY A 96 -12.32 0.93 19.72
N ILE A 97 -12.26 -0.38 19.50
CA ILE A 97 -13.34 -1.28 19.84
C ILE A 97 -13.44 -1.41 21.37
N THR A 98 -14.66 -1.47 21.89
CA THR A 98 -14.89 -1.75 23.31
C THR A 98 -14.79 -3.24 23.62
N ASP A 99 -14.60 -3.61 24.89
CA ASP A 99 -14.63 -5.01 25.34
C ASP A 99 -15.95 -5.70 24.95
N ALA A 100 -17.08 -4.98 25.03
CA ALA A 100 -18.39 -5.51 24.70
C ALA A 100 -18.55 -5.78 23.20
N GLU A 101 -18.10 -4.86 22.36
CA GLU A 101 -18.08 -5.03 20.90
C GLU A 101 -17.12 -6.17 20.49
N ALA A 102 -15.93 -6.25 21.10
CA ALA A 102 -14.97 -7.32 20.86
C ALA A 102 -15.55 -8.70 21.23
N ALA A 103 -16.24 -8.81 22.37
CA ALA A 103 -16.96 -10.01 22.75
C ALA A 103 -18.10 -10.34 21.78
N GLY A 104 -18.80 -9.32 21.26
CA GLY A 104 -19.84 -9.47 20.24
C GLY A 104 -19.29 -10.06 18.93
N LEU A 105 -18.17 -9.53 18.43
CA LEU A 105 -17.48 -10.07 17.25
C LEU A 105 -16.97 -11.49 17.49
N ALA A 106 -16.43 -11.76 18.68
CA ALA A 106 -15.95 -13.08 19.05
C ALA A 106 -17.06 -14.15 19.01
N ALA A 107 -18.26 -13.80 19.45
CA ALA A 107 -19.41 -14.70 19.46
C ALA A 107 -19.90 -15.09 18.05
N ILE A 108 -19.61 -14.28 17.03
CA ILE A 108 -20.08 -14.50 15.64
C ILE A 108 -18.97 -14.93 14.68
N SER A 109 -17.71 -14.97 15.14
CA SER A 109 -16.57 -15.29 14.29
C SER A 109 -16.52 -16.77 13.91
N SER A 110 -16.39 -17.05 12.61
CA SER A 110 -16.07 -18.39 12.09
C SER A 110 -14.57 -18.71 12.13
N LEU A 111 -13.72 -17.68 12.30
CA LEU A 111 -12.27 -17.84 12.45
C LEU A 111 -11.94 -18.34 13.86
N PRO A 112 -11.14 -19.41 14.03
CA PRO A 112 -10.78 -19.94 15.35
C PRO A 112 -10.15 -18.91 16.28
N GLU A 113 -9.21 -18.11 15.78
CA GLU A 113 -8.57 -17.03 16.55
C GLU A 113 -9.56 -15.90 16.87
N GLY A 114 -10.44 -15.62 15.91
CA GLY A 114 -11.47 -14.60 16.05
C GLY A 114 -12.57 -14.94 17.05
N GLN A 115 -12.65 -16.17 17.56
CA GLN A 115 -13.57 -16.54 18.66
C GLN A 115 -13.08 -16.04 20.03
N ASN A 116 -11.89 -15.46 20.10
CA ASN A 116 -11.36 -14.83 21.30
C ASN A 116 -11.54 -13.30 21.21
N ALA A 117 -12.17 -12.68 22.21
CA ALA A 117 -12.31 -11.22 22.27
C ALA A 117 -10.96 -10.49 22.26
N GLY A 118 -9.91 -11.09 22.85
CA GLY A 118 -8.56 -10.54 22.85
C GLY A 118 -7.99 -10.35 21.45
N TYR A 119 -8.33 -11.21 20.48
CA TYR A 119 -7.92 -11.06 19.09
C TYR A 119 -8.40 -9.74 18.48
N TRP A 120 -9.65 -9.37 18.76
CA TRP A 120 -10.23 -8.11 18.27
C TRP A 120 -9.67 -6.90 18.99
N GLN A 121 -9.39 -7.03 20.29
CA GLN A 121 -8.75 -5.97 21.06
C GLN A 121 -7.32 -5.69 20.61
N ASP A 122 -6.54 -6.73 20.32
CA ASP A 122 -5.17 -6.56 19.81
C ASP A 122 -5.14 -5.86 18.44
N LEU A 123 -6.18 -6.03 17.62
CA LEU A 123 -6.28 -5.42 16.30
C LEU A 123 -6.87 -3.99 16.32
N TYR A 124 -7.85 -3.74 17.19
CA TYR A 124 -8.69 -2.55 17.11
C TYR A 124 -8.88 -1.79 18.42
N GLY A 125 -8.26 -2.22 19.52
CA GLY A 125 -8.46 -1.64 20.85
C GLY A 125 -7.91 -0.22 21.00
N ASP A 126 -6.71 0.03 20.48
CA ASP A 126 -6.11 1.37 20.44
C ASP A 126 -6.13 1.91 19.02
N ARG A 127 -6.66 3.13 18.85
CA ARG A 127 -6.81 3.80 17.55
C ARG A 127 -6.36 5.24 17.62
N ASP A 128 -5.53 5.62 16.67
CA ASP A 128 -5.02 6.98 16.50
C ASP A 128 -4.88 7.33 15.00
N ALA A 129 -4.30 8.51 14.74
CA ALA A 129 -4.07 9.02 13.39
C ALA A 129 -3.08 8.19 12.56
N ALA A 130 -2.19 7.43 13.19
CA ALA A 130 -1.20 6.59 12.50
C ALA A 130 -1.70 5.16 12.27
N SER A 131 -2.83 4.81 12.87
CA SER A 131 -3.32 3.45 12.88
C SER A 131 -3.90 3.05 11.51
N ALA A 132 -3.46 1.91 10.97
CA ALA A 132 -3.86 1.45 9.64
C ALA A 132 -5.37 1.16 9.55
N VAL A 133 -5.96 1.40 8.38
CA VAL A 133 -7.35 1.06 8.05
C VAL A 133 -7.44 0.41 6.68
N THR A 134 -8.43 -0.46 6.49
CA THR A 134 -8.74 -1.01 5.17
C THR A 134 -9.30 0.09 4.27
N SER A 135 -8.68 0.34 3.13
CA SER A 135 -9.06 1.42 2.21
C SER A 135 -10.35 1.15 1.42
N TRP A 136 -10.83 -0.10 1.40
CA TRP A 136 -12.03 -0.52 0.67
C TRP A 136 -12.04 0.05 -0.76
N SER A 137 -13.20 0.55 -1.23
CA SER A 137 -13.31 1.13 -2.57
C SER A 137 -12.61 2.47 -2.75
N THR A 138 -12.16 3.13 -1.68
CA THR A 138 -11.32 4.34 -1.79
C THR A 138 -10.02 4.05 -2.53
N ALA A 139 -9.50 2.81 -2.48
CA ALA A 139 -8.35 2.37 -3.26
C ALA A 139 -8.50 2.63 -4.77
N LYS A 140 -9.73 2.54 -5.31
CA LYS A 140 -9.99 2.74 -6.75
C LYS A 140 -9.70 4.17 -7.17
N SER A 141 -10.04 5.16 -6.34
CA SER A 141 -9.75 6.57 -6.64
C SER A 141 -8.23 6.82 -6.74
N PHE A 142 -7.44 6.21 -5.84
CA PHE A 142 -5.98 6.29 -5.93
C PHE A 142 -5.46 5.62 -7.21
N THR A 143 -5.98 4.45 -7.58
CA THR A 143 -5.66 3.79 -8.84
C THR A 143 -6.01 4.68 -10.04
N SER A 144 -7.17 5.33 -10.05
CA SER A 144 -7.58 6.23 -11.13
C SER A 144 -6.63 7.44 -11.27
N VAL A 145 -6.12 7.98 -10.15
CA VAL A 145 -5.07 9.01 -10.18
C VAL A 145 -3.79 8.47 -10.82
N LEU A 146 -3.33 7.28 -10.40
CA LEU A 146 -2.13 6.65 -10.97
C LEU A 146 -2.25 6.39 -12.47
N ILE A 147 -3.43 5.97 -12.94
CA ILE A 147 -3.71 5.82 -14.38
C ILE A 147 -3.61 7.17 -15.10
N GLY A 148 -4.13 8.25 -14.51
CA GLY A 148 -3.97 9.61 -15.03
C GLY A 148 -2.50 10.01 -15.19
N MET A 149 -1.68 9.76 -14.16
CA MET A 149 -0.24 10.03 -14.20
C MET A 149 0.48 9.18 -15.26
N ALA A 150 0.11 7.91 -15.41
CA ALA A 150 0.66 7.03 -16.45
C ALA A 150 0.29 7.49 -17.86
N ILE A 151 -0.90 8.08 -18.06
CA ILE A 151 -1.28 8.71 -19.33
C ILE A 151 -0.42 9.95 -19.60
N GLU A 152 -0.26 10.83 -18.59
CA GLU A 152 0.57 12.04 -18.72
C GLU A 152 2.03 11.72 -19.07
N GLN A 153 2.57 10.62 -18.52
CA GLN A 153 3.92 10.14 -18.80
C GLN A 153 4.04 9.35 -20.13
N GLY A 154 2.93 9.11 -20.83
CA GLY A 154 2.91 8.33 -22.06
C GLY A 154 3.11 6.82 -21.90
N ALA A 155 3.07 6.31 -20.66
CA ALA A 155 3.11 4.87 -20.36
C ALA A 155 1.78 4.18 -20.72
N ILE A 156 0.66 4.91 -20.62
CA ILE A 156 -0.65 4.54 -21.13
C ILE A 156 -1.04 5.56 -22.20
N GLN A 157 -1.55 5.11 -23.34
CA GLN A 157 -1.87 6.03 -24.45
C GLN A 157 -3.11 6.87 -24.16
N SER A 158 -4.14 6.25 -23.57
CA SER A 158 -5.37 6.91 -23.14
C SER A 158 -6.20 6.00 -22.25
N ALA A 159 -7.21 6.55 -21.57
CA ALA A 159 -8.17 5.75 -20.80
C ALA A 159 -9.02 4.80 -21.69
N SER A 160 -9.10 5.06 -23.01
CA SER A 160 -9.81 4.20 -23.96
C SER A 160 -8.92 3.10 -24.56
N GLN A 161 -7.64 3.02 -24.17
CA GLN A 161 -6.76 1.93 -24.55
C GLN A 161 -7.28 0.61 -23.97
N SER A 162 -7.09 -0.51 -24.70
CA SER A 162 -7.47 -1.83 -24.22
C SER A 162 -6.64 -2.20 -22.98
N ALA A 163 -7.31 -2.72 -21.94
CA ALA A 163 -6.63 -3.25 -20.77
C ALA A 163 -5.79 -4.51 -21.11
N SER A 164 -6.17 -5.25 -22.15
CA SER A 164 -5.43 -6.44 -22.59
C SER A 164 -4.07 -6.12 -23.20
N ASP A 165 -3.77 -4.85 -23.50
CA ASP A 165 -2.41 -4.44 -23.87
C ASP A 165 -1.43 -4.65 -22.70
N PHE A 166 -1.93 -4.65 -21.45
CA PHE A 166 -1.15 -4.76 -20.21
C PHE A 166 -1.43 -6.04 -19.40
N ILE A 167 -2.60 -6.66 -19.60
CA ILE A 167 -2.99 -7.93 -18.94
C ILE A 167 -2.94 -9.03 -20.00
N ASP A 168 -1.82 -9.74 -20.04
CA ASP A 168 -1.54 -10.74 -21.09
C ASP A 168 -2.59 -11.86 -21.14
N GLU A 169 -3.13 -12.25 -19.98
CA GLU A 169 -4.17 -13.27 -19.85
C GLU A 169 -5.45 -12.91 -20.61
N TRP A 170 -5.74 -11.62 -20.81
CA TRP A 170 -6.98 -11.15 -21.43
C TRP A 170 -6.91 -11.07 -22.95
N LYS A 171 -5.73 -11.21 -23.56
CA LYS A 171 -5.52 -11.05 -25.02
C LYS A 171 -6.29 -12.06 -25.87
N GLN A 172 -6.73 -13.18 -25.30
CA GLN A 172 -7.47 -14.24 -26.00
C GLN A 172 -8.84 -14.53 -25.35
N MET A 173 -9.29 -13.67 -24.42
CA MET A 173 -10.55 -13.84 -23.71
C MET A 173 -11.58 -12.80 -24.18
N THR A 174 -12.82 -12.92 -23.71
CA THR A 174 -13.90 -11.94 -23.99
C THR A 174 -13.56 -10.52 -23.49
N GLU A 175 -12.69 -10.46 -22.50
CA GLU A 175 -12.19 -9.29 -21.80
C GLU A 175 -11.20 -8.47 -22.65
N GLN A 176 -10.76 -8.98 -23.81
CA GLN A 176 -9.85 -8.27 -24.72
C GLN A 176 -10.37 -6.88 -25.13
N SER A 177 -11.70 -6.74 -25.23
CA SER A 177 -12.35 -5.49 -25.62
C SER A 177 -12.54 -4.50 -24.47
N ILE A 178 -12.25 -4.89 -23.23
CA ILE A 178 -12.37 -4.02 -22.05
C ILE A 178 -11.28 -2.97 -22.09
N THR A 179 -11.68 -1.70 -22.01
CA THR A 179 -10.77 -0.55 -21.92
C THR A 179 -10.36 -0.26 -20.48
N ILE A 180 -9.26 0.47 -20.30
CA ILE A 180 -8.78 0.88 -18.97
C ILE A 180 -9.84 1.67 -18.20
N GLN A 181 -10.58 2.57 -18.86
CA GLN A 181 -11.68 3.31 -18.24
C GLN A 181 -12.79 2.40 -17.73
N GLN A 182 -13.00 1.25 -18.38
CA GLN A 182 -14.03 0.29 -17.99
C GLN A 182 -13.62 -0.56 -16.78
N LEU A 183 -12.35 -0.52 -16.35
CA LEU A 183 -11.90 -1.10 -15.09
C LEU A 183 -12.44 -0.33 -13.88
N ASP A 184 -12.74 0.96 -14.04
CA ASP A 184 -13.37 1.78 -12.99
C ASP A 184 -14.89 1.58 -12.99
N MET A 185 -15.31 0.39 -12.53
CA MET A 185 -16.70 0.00 -12.20
C MET A 185 -17.78 0.47 -13.20
N ARG A 186 -17.45 0.51 -14.50
CA ARG A 186 -18.40 0.66 -15.63
C ARG A 186 -18.54 -0.61 -16.44
N SER A 187 -17.55 -1.50 -16.38
CA SER A 187 -17.77 -2.88 -16.80
C SER A 187 -18.57 -3.57 -15.71
N GLY A 188 -19.67 -4.22 -16.09
CA GLY A 188 -20.37 -5.17 -15.23
C GLY A 188 -19.54 -6.44 -14.99
N ALA A 189 -18.27 -6.27 -14.60
CA ALA A 189 -17.41 -7.34 -14.16
C ALA A 189 -18.08 -7.95 -12.94
N ARG A 190 -18.75 -9.07 -13.19
CA ARG A 190 -19.45 -9.88 -12.22
C ARG A 190 -18.50 -10.14 -11.07
N GLU A 191 -18.93 -9.77 -9.87
CA GLU A 191 -18.29 -10.20 -8.63
C GLU A 191 -18.34 -11.73 -8.61
N VAL A 192 -17.26 -12.37 -9.05
CA VAL A 192 -17.09 -13.81 -8.86
C VAL A 192 -16.59 -13.94 -7.43
N LEU A 193 -17.55 -13.91 -6.51
CA LEU A 193 -17.36 -14.42 -5.16
C LEU A 193 -17.15 -15.93 -5.27
N GLU A 194 -15.90 -16.35 -5.37
CA GLU A 194 -15.48 -17.69 -4.98
C GLU A 194 -14.76 -17.59 -3.64
N PHE A 195 -15.52 -17.78 -2.57
CA PHE A 195 -15.10 -18.42 -1.32
C PHE A 195 -16.27 -19.21 -0.76
#